data_AF-A0A4U0WZV6-F1
#
_entry.id   AF-A0A4U0WZV6-F1
#
_cell.length_a   1.000
_cell.length_b   1.000
_cell.length_c   1.000
_cell.angle_alpha   90.00
_cell.angle_beta   90.00
_cell.angle_gamma   90.00
#
_symmetry.space_group_name_H-M   'P 1'
#
loop_
_entity.id
_entity.type
_entity.pdbx_description
1 polymer ?
#
loop_
_entity_poly.entity_id
_entity_poly.type
_entity_poly.pdbx_seq_one_letter_code
_entity_poly.pdbx_strand_id
1 'polypeptide(L)'
;PNSIAYTAAYGSTDDPRCFKVDYANKECSFTRGEWYCIEGRYLEYDGKNFGLGDFEIHVESFKGPRKITGLVTYPLKYHKDPEGLTKHLIERGRRFVDLEGMNYRFHKGLAFMKKKKAILKVTINGRIMIDPAIFRRINPNYPISLIKLKDPDEGSDDSSDGRCSCCDNSESSDQDTGAVEQKTFDEPEEKEKTKVKVVYDEKEKTYRVVEVPVDEDGKEVQVENLDKLPGGEPPEDATKTVKREFTEEELLIASPVVLGFAFSEKLWLEFSLSGVRDIEWNEGAFESLVLPPNQKSIVKALVESHKFHAAKTIDDVVQGKGKGLVAVLHGPPGTGKTLTAEGIAELLKCPLYMVSAGELGTDPARLEHELQKILDIAHSWGAVLLLDEADVFLEKREVHDIHRNALVSIFLRLLEYFQGILFLTTNRVETFDDAFQSRIHVALRYGELTTKAKKAVWKLFLEKVRAMEGVDTIPFKDSDYDTLARHSMNGRQIKNAVRTAQALAVNESTKLSMEHIKRVLDVAQSFDRDLKGGTGYEDAMRNYL
;
A
#
# COMPACT_ATOMS: atom_id res chain seq x y z
N PRO A 1 -17.52 18.99 -29.40
CA PRO A 1 -18.24 17.86 -28.73
C PRO A 1 -17.88 16.51 -29.36
N ASN A 2 -17.73 15.48 -28.54
CA ASN A 2 -17.41 14.08 -28.88
C ASN A 2 -16.06 13.80 -29.57
N SER A 3 -15.23 14.82 -29.82
CA SER A 3 -13.90 14.63 -30.39
C SER A 3 -12.91 14.15 -29.33
N ILE A 4 -12.01 13.24 -29.70
CA ILE A 4 -10.90 12.80 -28.84
C ILE A 4 -9.79 13.87 -28.88
N ALA A 5 -9.45 14.40 -27.71
CA ALA A 5 -8.37 15.36 -27.54
C ALA A 5 -7.16 14.70 -26.85
N TYR A 6 -5.98 15.05 -27.33
CA TYR A 6 -4.70 14.67 -26.76
C TYR A 6 -4.22 15.73 -25.76
N THR A 7 -3.63 15.27 -24.66
CA THR A 7 -2.90 16.09 -23.67
C THR A 7 -1.78 15.29 -23.02
N ALA A 8 -0.88 15.95 -22.29
CA ALA A 8 0.17 15.32 -21.50
C ALA A 8 -0.28 15.15 -20.04
N ALA A 9 -0.13 13.95 -19.45
CA ALA A 9 -0.49 13.71 -18.06
C ALA A 9 0.42 14.53 -17.13
N TYR A 10 -0.16 15.48 -16.39
CA TYR A 10 0.58 16.39 -15.48
C TYR A 10 1.79 17.09 -16.14
N GLY A 11 1.67 17.39 -17.44
CA GLY A 11 2.74 18.00 -18.24
C GLY A 11 3.95 17.10 -18.49
N SER A 12 3.83 15.78 -18.24
CA SER A 12 4.80 14.77 -18.65
C SER A 12 4.52 14.36 -20.10
N THR A 13 5.41 14.72 -21.03
CA THR A 13 5.30 14.29 -22.43
C THR A 13 5.43 12.78 -22.60
N ASP A 14 6.08 12.12 -21.63
CA ASP A 14 6.33 10.69 -21.64
C ASP A 14 5.08 9.87 -21.28
N ASP A 15 4.06 10.53 -20.72
CA ASP A 15 2.77 9.93 -20.34
C ASP A 15 1.63 10.61 -21.12
N PRO A 16 1.43 10.26 -22.40
CA PRO A 16 0.39 10.84 -23.22
C PRO A 16 -1.00 10.47 -22.67
N ARG A 17 -1.99 11.36 -22.75
CA ARG A 17 -3.37 11.09 -22.32
C ARG A 17 -4.35 11.52 -23.41
N CYS A 18 -5.43 10.77 -23.57
CA CYS A 18 -6.58 11.19 -24.34
C CYS A 18 -7.82 11.29 -23.44
N PHE A 19 -8.76 12.15 -23.84
CA PHE A 19 -10.07 12.28 -23.23
C PHE A 19 -11.09 12.68 -24.30
N LYS A 20 -12.37 12.38 -24.06
CA LYS A 20 -13.47 12.72 -24.96
C LYS A 20 -14.01 14.09 -24.58
N VAL A 21 -13.93 15.06 -25.49
CA VAL A 21 -14.35 16.45 -25.23
C VAL A 21 -15.86 16.54 -25.24
N ASP A 22 -16.46 17.11 -24.20
CA ASP A 22 -17.90 17.39 -24.16
C ASP A 22 -18.16 18.78 -24.74
N TYR A 23 -17.59 19.82 -24.14
CA TYR A 23 -17.69 21.21 -24.63
C TYR A 23 -16.40 22.01 -24.37
N ALA A 24 -16.31 23.16 -25.02
CA ALA A 24 -15.20 24.09 -24.86
C ALA A 24 -15.75 25.51 -24.77
N ASN A 25 -15.53 26.17 -23.64
CA ASN A 25 -16.05 27.50 -23.35
C ASN A 25 -14.90 28.51 -23.28
N LYS A 26 -15.14 29.72 -23.78
CA LYS A 26 -14.21 30.83 -23.60
C LYS A 26 -14.54 31.50 -22.26
N GLU A 27 -13.55 31.59 -21.39
CA GLU A 27 -13.66 32.25 -20.10
C GLU A 27 -12.71 33.45 -20.03
N CYS A 28 -13.07 34.42 -19.20
CA CYS A 28 -12.24 35.56 -18.92
C CYS A 28 -12.32 35.94 -17.45
N SER A 29 -11.19 36.32 -16.87
CA SER A 29 -11.12 36.91 -15.54
C SER A 29 -10.16 38.09 -15.55
N PHE A 30 -10.47 39.10 -14.75
CA PHE A 30 -9.64 40.29 -14.62
C PHE A 30 -8.20 39.98 -14.18
N THR A 31 -8.01 38.94 -13.35
CA THR A 31 -6.70 38.58 -12.79
C THR A 31 -5.94 37.55 -13.64
N ARG A 32 -6.65 36.66 -14.35
CA ARG A 32 -6.06 35.54 -15.09
C ARG A 32 -6.02 35.76 -16.62
N GLY A 33 -6.77 36.74 -17.14
CA GLY A 33 -6.86 37.01 -18.58
C GLY A 33 -7.96 36.19 -19.25
N GLU A 34 -7.82 35.95 -20.56
CA GLU A 34 -8.74 35.09 -21.32
C GLU A 34 -8.13 33.70 -21.53
N TRP A 35 -8.93 32.64 -21.38
CA TRP A 35 -8.54 31.26 -21.68
C TRP A 35 -9.72 30.48 -22.27
N TYR A 36 -9.41 29.37 -22.94
CA TYR A 36 -10.41 28.36 -23.28
C TYR A 36 -10.40 27.28 -22.21
N CYS A 37 -11.55 27.04 -21.57
CA CYS A 37 -11.80 25.89 -20.73
C CYS A 37 -12.33 24.74 -21.60
N ILE A 38 -11.63 23.61 -21.61
CA ILE A 38 -12.02 22.41 -22.35
C ILE A 38 -12.36 21.34 -21.32
N GLU A 39 -13.63 20.97 -21.30
CA GLU A 39 -14.17 19.94 -20.42
C GLU A 39 -14.45 18.66 -21.20
N GLY A 40 -14.29 17.53 -20.53
CA GLY A 40 -14.57 16.24 -21.12
C GLY A 40 -14.50 15.11 -20.13
N ARG A 41 -14.57 13.89 -20.66
CA ARG A 41 -14.63 12.66 -19.87
C ARG A 41 -13.53 11.69 -20.23
N TYR A 42 -13.14 10.90 -19.25
CA TYR A 42 -12.12 9.86 -19.40
C TYR A 42 -12.51 8.62 -18.58
N LEU A 43 -11.98 7.46 -18.93
CA LEU A 43 -12.27 6.21 -18.22
C LEU A 43 -11.41 6.11 -16.96
N GLU A 44 -12.07 5.91 -15.82
CA GLU A 44 -11.48 5.83 -14.48
C GLU A 44 -12.05 4.62 -13.72
N TYR A 45 -11.30 4.16 -12.72
CA TYR A 45 -11.70 3.08 -11.82
C TYR A 45 -11.72 3.57 -10.37
N ASP A 46 -12.83 3.40 -9.66
CA ASP A 46 -12.96 3.84 -8.26
C ASP A 46 -12.55 2.78 -7.24
N GLY A 47 -12.16 1.58 -7.69
CA GLY A 47 -11.88 0.43 -6.84
C GLY A 47 -13.06 -0.52 -6.67
N LYS A 48 -14.23 -0.20 -7.24
CA LYS A 48 -15.41 -1.05 -7.31
C LYS A 48 -15.90 -1.21 -8.75
N ASN A 49 -16.12 -0.09 -9.43
CA ASN A 49 -16.68 -0.02 -10.77
C ASN A 49 -15.84 0.88 -11.69
N PHE A 50 -15.85 0.56 -12.98
CA PHE A 50 -15.36 1.46 -14.02
C PHE A 50 -16.44 2.43 -14.45
N GLY A 51 -16.06 3.70 -14.63
CA GLY A 51 -16.96 4.68 -15.25
C GLY A 51 -16.23 5.93 -15.73
N LEU A 52 -17.00 6.94 -16.08
CA LEU A 52 -16.47 8.15 -16.68
C LEU A 52 -16.20 9.21 -15.61
N GLY A 53 -14.94 9.62 -15.50
CA GLY A 53 -14.53 10.75 -14.69
C GLY A 53 -14.51 12.04 -15.51
N ASP A 54 -14.81 13.15 -14.85
CA ASP A 54 -14.71 14.50 -15.44
C ASP A 54 -13.25 14.95 -15.51
N PHE A 55 -12.87 15.60 -16.61
CA PHE A 55 -11.53 16.16 -16.85
C PHE A 55 -11.64 17.56 -17.44
N GLU A 56 -10.87 18.47 -16.85
CA GLU A 56 -10.83 19.87 -17.25
C GLU A 56 -9.39 20.27 -17.59
N ILE A 57 -9.23 20.99 -18.70
CA ILE A 57 -7.94 21.56 -19.07
C ILE A 57 -8.09 22.92 -19.74
N HIS A 58 -7.17 23.83 -19.41
CA HIS A 58 -7.20 25.20 -19.91
C HIS A 58 -6.14 25.43 -21.00
N VAL A 59 -6.55 26.12 -22.05
CA VAL A 59 -5.66 26.68 -23.06
C VAL A 59 -5.61 28.19 -22.87
N GLU A 60 -4.50 28.67 -22.30
CA GLU A 60 -4.26 30.08 -22.06
C GLU A 60 -4.18 30.88 -23.38
N SER A 61 -4.60 32.14 -23.35
CA SER A 61 -4.46 33.04 -24.50
C SER A 61 -2.99 33.22 -24.91
N PHE A 62 -2.76 33.36 -26.22
CA PHE A 62 -1.44 33.57 -26.80
C PHE A 62 -1.50 34.60 -27.90
N LYS A 63 -0.37 35.30 -28.13
CA LYS A 63 -0.25 36.31 -29.18
C LYS A 63 0.32 35.69 -30.45
N GLY A 64 -0.32 35.97 -31.59
CA GLY A 64 0.14 35.51 -32.90
C GLY A 64 -0.18 34.03 -33.20
N PRO A 65 0.25 33.52 -34.36
CA PRO A 65 0.02 32.14 -34.75
C PRO A 65 0.89 31.18 -33.91
N ARG A 66 0.29 30.10 -33.41
CA ARG A 66 0.97 29.02 -32.69
C ARG A 66 0.71 27.68 -33.38
N LYS A 67 1.73 26.81 -33.41
CA LYS A 67 1.54 25.44 -33.91
C LYS A 67 0.53 24.72 -33.01
N ILE A 68 -0.43 24.02 -33.62
CA ILE A 68 -1.47 23.28 -32.89
C ILE A 68 -0.88 22.26 -31.91
N THR A 69 0.20 21.58 -32.31
CA THR A 69 0.93 20.61 -31.46
C THR A 69 1.67 21.27 -30.29
N GLY A 70 1.77 22.61 -30.28
CA GLY A 70 2.38 23.39 -29.20
C GLY A 70 1.37 23.86 -28.16
N LEU A 71 0.08 23.55 -28.33
CA LEU A 71 -0.96 23.79 -27.34
C LEU A 71 -0.94 22.70 -26.27
N VAL A 72 -1.46 23.01 -25.08
CA VAL A 72 -1.52 22.07 -23.95
C VAL A 72 -2.43 20.88 -24.28
N THR A 73 -3.53 21.13 -24.98
CA THR A 73 -4.43 20.12 -25.53
C THR A 73 -4.82 20.45 -26.96
N TYR A 74 -5.02 19.43 -27.78
CA TYR A 74 -5.47 19.58 -29.16
C TYR A 74 -6.11 18.27 -29.68
N PRO A 75 -6.92 18.32 -30.76
CA PRO A 75 -7.52 17.11 -31.32
C PRO A 75 -6.48 16.08 -31.77
N LEU A 76 -6.68 14.81 -31.41
CA LEU A 76 -5.73 13.71 -31.63
C LEU A 76 -5.28 13.57 -33.10
N LYS A 77 -6.18 13.85 -34.05
CA LYS A 77 -5.91 13.81 -35.50
C LYS A 77 -4.75 14.70 -35.96
N TYR A 78 -4.36 15.71 -35.19
CA TYR A 78 -3.26 16.61 -35.51
C TYR A 78 -1.94 16.23 -34.81
N HIS A 79 -1.91 15.11 -34.09
CA HIS A 79 -0.69 14.55 -33.53
C HIS A 79 0.28 14.13 -34.66
N LYS A 80 1.59 14.11 -34.37
CA LYS A 80 2.63 13.75 -35.36
C LYS A 80 2.46 12.32 -35.89
N ASP A 81 2.03 11.42 -35.02
CA ASP A 81 1.72 10.02 -35.31
C ASP A 81 0.42 9.65 -34.55
N PRO A 82 -0.75 9.83 -35.15
CA PRO A 82 -2.02 9.56 -34.49
C PRO A 82 -2.31 8.06 -34.39
N GLU A 83 -1.92 7.27 -35.39
CA GLU A 83 -2.18 5.82 -35.42
C GLU A 83 -1.33 5.06 -34.41
N GLY A 84 -0.02 5.34 -34.35
CA GLY A 84 0.88 4.72 -33.38
C GLY A 84 0.50 5.08 -31.94
N LEU A 85 0.14 6.34 -31.70
CA LEU A 85 -0.32 6.79 -30.39
C LEU A 85 -1.64 6.12 -29.98
N THR A 86 -2.60 6.00 -30.90
CA THR A 86 -3.89 5.33 -30.63
C THR A 86 -3.67 3.88 -30.22
N LYS A 87 -2.84 3.13 -30.95
CA LYS A 87 -2.50 1.74 -30.60
C LYS A 87 -1.85 1.64 -29.23
N HIS A 88 -0.87 2.50 -28.94
CA HIS A 88 -0.19 2.53 -27.66
C HIS A 88 -1.14 2.83 -26.49
N LEU A 89 -2.05 3.80 -26.65
CA LEU A 89 -3.01 4.17 -25.62
C LEU A 89 -4.06 3.07 -25.38
N ILE A 90 -4.51 2.37 -26.43
CA ILE A 90 -5.40 1.21 -26.28
C ILE A 90 -4.70 0.08 -25.53
N GLU A 91 -3.44 -0.23 -25.86
CA GLU A 91 -2.65 -1.24 -25.14
C GLU A 91 -2.49 -0.87 -23.65
N ARG A 92 -2.18 0.41 -23.37
CA ARG A 92 -2.16 0.91 -21.99
C ARG A 92 -3.52 0.82 -21.32
N GLY A 93 -4.60 1.14 -22.02
CA GLY A 93 -5.98 1.02 -21.51
C GLY A 93 -6.31 -0.42 -21.12
N ARG A 94 -5.88 -1.41 -21.91
CA ARG A 94 -6.01 -2.83 -21.54
C ARG A 94 -5.28 -3.14 -20.24
N ARG A 95 -4.02 -2.67 -20.12
CA ARG A 95 -3.26 -2.80 -18.87
C ARG A 95 -3.92 -2.12 -17.67
N PHE A 96 -4.59 -0.98 -17.89
CA PHE A 96 -5.34 -0.29 -16.83
C PHE A 96 -6.52 -1.13 -16.35
N VAL A 97 -7.30 -1.70 -17.29
CA VAL A 97 -8.42 -2.59 -16.97
C VAL A 97 -7.93 -3.88 -16.30
N ASP A 98 -6.80 -4.44 -16.73
CA ASP A 98 -6.21 -5.63 -16.12
C ASP A 98 -5.75 -5.41 -14.67
N LEU A 99 -5.57 -4.15 -14.26
CA LEU A 99 -5.25 -3.75 -12.88
C LEU A 99 -6.50 -3.48 -12.03
N GLU A 100 -7.66 -4.03 -12.42
CA GLU A 100 -8.87 -4.05 -11.61
C GLU A 100 -8.63 -4.71 -10.24
N GLY A 101 -9.23 -4.14 -9.19
CA GLY A 101 -9.08 -4.60 -7.81
C GLY A 101 -7.71 -4.25 -7.20
N MET A 102 -7.24 -5.14 -6.32
CA MET A 102 -5.99 -4.96 -5.57
C MET A 102 -4.83 -5.62 -6.31
N ASN A 103 -3.81 -4.83 -6.64
CA ASN A 103 -2.67 -5.30 -7.43
C ASN A 103 -1.33 -4.94 -6.78
N TYR A 104 -0.59 -5.95 -6.33
CA TYR A 104 0.77 -5.77 -5.82
C TYR A 104 1.79 -5.81 -6.97
N ARG A 105 2.43 -4.67 -7.26
CA ARG A 105 3.30 -4.49 -8.42
C ARG A 105 4.62 -3.80 -8.05
N PHE A 106 5.57 -3.81 -8.97
CA PHE A 106 6.76 -2.97 -8.89
C PHE A 106 6.57 -1.72 -9.73
N HIS A 107 7.04 -0.56 -9.26
CA HIS A 107 7.00 0.66 -10.03
C HIS A 107 8.37 1.32 -10.10
N LYS A 108 8.78 1.66 -11.33
CA LYS A 108 9.97 2.45 -11.61
C LYS A 108 9.62 3.59 -12.57
N GLY A 109 9.51 4.79 -12.03
CA GLY A 109 9.16 5.96 -12.83
C GLY A 109 8.60 7.11 -11.99
N LEU A 110 7.86 8.00 -12.65
CA LEU A 110 7.21 9.13 -12.00
C LEU A 110 5.89 8.70 -11.35
N ALA A 111 5.66 9.23 -10.16
CA ALA A 111 4.40 9.22 -9.45
C ALA A 111 4.04 10.66 -9.07
N PHE A 112 2.75 10.90 -8.87
CA PHE A 112 2.20 12.24 -8.71
C PHE A 112 1.39 12.32 -7.42
N MET A 113 1.42 13.49 -6.79
CA MET A 113 0.57 13.82 -5.65
C MET A 113 -0.02 15.20 -5.87
N LYS A 114 -1.35 15.29 -5.88
CA LYS A 114 -2.06 16.57 -5.94
C LYS A 114 -2.15 17.17 -4.55
N LYS A 115 -1.68 18.42 -4.40
CA LYS A 115 -1.79 19.19 -3.16
C LYS A 115 -2.31 20.59 -3.47
N LYS A 116 -3.58 20.84 -3.16
CA LYS A 116 -4.28 22.10 -3.44
C LYS A 116 -4.14 22.51 -4.92
N LYS A 117 -3.26 23.48 -5.22
CA LYS A 117 -3.04 24.03 -6.56
C LYS A 117 -1.77 23.51 -7.26
N ALA A 118 -1.02 22.61 -6.63
CA ALA A 118 0.24 22.10 -7.18
C ALA A 118 0.22 20.58 -7.32
N ILE A 119 0.93 20.09 -8.35
CA ILE A 119 1.19 18.67 -8.56
C ILE A 119 2.65 18.42 -8.20
N LEU A 120 2.87 17.63 -7.14
CA LEU A 120 4.20 17.20 -6.75
C LEU A 120 4.56 15.95 -7.55
N LYS A 121 5.75 15.97 -8.17
CA LYS A 121 6.31 14.83 -8.90
C LYS A 121 7.33 14.13 -8.02
N VAL A 122 7.14 12.84 -7.80
CA VAL A 122 8.02 11.99 -6.99
C VAL A 122 8.50 10.86 -7.88
N THR A 123 9.81 10.57 -7.87
CA THR A 123 10.32 9.39 -8.57
C THR A 123 10.30 8.21 -7.61
N ILE A 124 9.61 7.14 -8.00
CA ILE A 124 9.45 5.93 -7.19
C ILE A 124 10.20 4.80 -7.86
N ASN A 125 10.96 4.04 -7.07
CA ASN A 125 11.65 2.84 -7.49
C ASN A 125 11.50 1.78 -6.40
N GLY A 126 10.35 1.12 -6.38
CA GLY A 126 9.98 0.24 -5.28
C GLY A 126 8.69 -0.52 -5.54
N ARG A 127 8.30 -1.33 -4.55
CA ARG A 127 7.05 -2.08 -4.58
C ARG A 127 5.89 -1.17 -4.19
N ILE A 128 4.78 -1.31 -4.88
CA ILE A 128 3.57 -0.51 -4.70
C ILE A 128 2.35 -1.43 -4.60
N MET A 129 1.35 -1.00 -3.83
CA MET A 129 0.01 -1.59 -3.90
C MET A 129 -0.90 -0.66 -4.68
N ILE A 130 -1.44 -1.13 -5.80
CA ILE A 130 -2.47 -0.43 -6.55
C ILE A 130 -3.81 -0.83 -5.94
N ASP A 131 -4.47 0.14 -5.32
CA ASP A 131 -5.75 -0.05 -4.63
C ASP A 131 -6.49 1.30 -4.56
N PRO A 132 -7.29 1.62 -5.59
CA PRO A 132 -8.06 2.86 -5.62
C PRO A 132 -9.13 2.94 -4.52
N ALA A 133 -9.67 1.82 -4.06
CA ALA A 133 -10.70 1.80 -3.03
C ALA A 133 -10.14 2.27 -1.68
N ILE A 134 -9.01 1.68 -1.25
CA ILE A 134 -8.38 2.09 0.01
C ILE A 134 -7.74 3.47 -0.14
N PHE A 135 -7.21 3.83 -1.32
CA PHE A 135 -6.71 5.19 -1.57
C PHE A 135 -7.79 6.24 -1.25
N ARG A 136 -9.01 6.07 -1.78
CA ARG A 136 -10.15 6.97 -1.56
C ARG A 136 -10.61 6.97 -0.10
N ARG A 137 -10.66 5.80 0.54
CA ARG A 137 -11.03 5.66 1.96
C ARG A 137 -10.05 6.39 2.89
N ILE A 138 -8.75 6.28 2.63
CA ILE A 138 -7.71 6.89 3.45
C ILE A 138 -7.56 8.39 3.15
N ASN A 139 -7.85 8.81 1.92
CA ASN A 139 -7.71 10.20 1.48
C ASN A 139 -9.06 10.75 0.96
N PRO A 140 -10.08 10.94 1.82
CA PRO A 140 -11.43 11.35 1.40
C PRO A 140 -11.46 12.74 0.74
N ASN A 141 -10.51 13.62 1.09
CA ASN A 141 -10.41 14.98 0.57
C ASN A 141 -9.40 15.12 -0.60
N TYR A 142 -8.91 14.01 -1.16
CA TYR A 142 -8.00 14.07 -2.31
C TYR A 142 -8.78 14.44 -3.58
N PRO A 143 -8.27 15.37 -4.42
CA PRO A 143 -8.97 15.81 -5.63
C PRO A 143 -8.93 14.73 -6.72
N ILE A 144 -9.96 13.88 -6.72
CA ILE A 144 -10.21 12.80 -7.70
C ILE A 144 -11.52 13.12 -8.43
N SER A 145 -11.59 12.81 -9.72
CA SER A 145 -12.83 12.90 -10.49
C SER A 145 -13.88 11.93 -9.95
N LEU A 146 -15.11 12.43 -9.77
CA LEU A 146 -16.26 11.61 -9.43
C LEU A 146 -16.65 10.78 -10.66
N ILE A 147 -16.94 9.50 -10.43
CA ILE A 147 -17.37 8.60 -11.50
C ILE A 147 -18.87 8.75 -11.68
N LYS A 148 -19.30 9.12 -12.89
CA LYS A 148 -20.70 9.03 -13.30
C LYS A 148 -20.94 7.61 -13.83
N LEU A 149 -21.86 6.89 -13.19
CA LEU A 149 -22.35 5.61 -13.72
C LEU A 149 -23.13 5.91 -15.00
N LYS A 150 -22.94 5.08 -16.02
CA LYS A 150 -23.72 5.19 -17.25
C LYS A 150 -25.08 4.59 -16.93
N ASP A 151 -26.10 5.43 -16.79
CA ASP A 151 -27.46 4.94 -16.60
C ASP A 151 -27.83 4.07 -17.83
N PRO A 152 -28.40 2.86 -17.62
CA PRO A 152 -28.76 1.98 -18.73
C PRO A 152 -29.90 2.53 -19.62
N ASP A 153 -30.55 3.63 -19.22
CA ASP A 153 -31.76 4.17 -19.86
C ASP A 153 -31.59 5.52 -20.57
N GLU A 154 -30.37 6.01 -20.85
CA GLU A 154 -30.21 7.15 -21.77
C GLU A 154 -30.24 6.69 -23.24
N GLY A 155 -31.41 6.23 -23.66
CA GLY A 155 -31.87 6.42 -25.04
C GLY A 155 -32.17 7.90 -25.23
N SER A 156 -31.56 8.49 -26.26
CA SER A 156 -31.82 9.81 -26.84
C SER A 156 -32.95 10.62 -26.20
N ASP A 157 -32.63 11.71 -25.50
CA ASP A 157 -33.46 12.92 -25.54
C ASP A 157 -32.61 14.16 -25.30
N ASP A 158 -32.51 14.98 -26.35
CA ASP A 158 -32.09 16.37 -26.28
C ASP A 158 -33.07 17.14 -25.40
N SER A 159 -32.58 17.73 -24.31
CA SER A 159 -33.29 18.81 -23.62
C SER A 159 -32.29 19.72 -22.93
N SER A 160 -32.17 20.93 -23.49
CA SER A 160 -31.42 22.04 -22.92
C SER A 160 -31.99 22.41 -21.56
N ASP A 161 -31.14 22.49 -20.54
CA ASP A 161 -31.38 23.40 -19.43
C ASP A 161 -30.08 24.12 -19.05
N GLY A 162 -29.93 25.30 -19.65
CA GLY A 162 -28.97 26.29 -19.19
C GLY A 162 -29.43 26.86 -17.85
N ARG A 163 -28.75 26.46 -16.76
CA ARG A 163 -28.66 27.27 -15.55
C ARG A 163 -27.21 27.61 -15.27
N CYS A 164 -26.81 28.73 -15.85
CA CYS A 164 -25.68 29.52 -15.42
C CYS A 164 -25.97 30.05 -14.00
N SER A 165 -25.16 29.68 -13.01
CA SER A 165 -25.11 30.36 -11.72
C SER A 165 -23.72 31.00 -11.59
N CYS A 166 -23.58 32.18 -12.19
CA CYS A 166 -22.49 33.08 -11.83
C CYS A 166 -22.82 33.73 -10.49
N CYS A 167 -21.91 33.53 -9.54
CA CYS A 167 -21.36 34.51 -8.61
C CYS A 167 -22.34 35.45 -7.87
N ASP A 168 -22.39 35.33 -6.55
CA ASP A 168 -22.18 36.52 -5.71
C ASP A 168 -21.35 36.15 -4.47
N ASN A 169 -20.17 36.77 -4.41
CA ASN A 169 -19.34 36.87 -3.21
C ASN A 169 -19.56 38.27 -2.65
N SER A 170 -19.97 38.37 -1.39
CA SER A 170 -19.76 39.57 -0.59
C SER A 170 -19.16 39.17 0.76
N GLU A 171 -17.94 39.65 1.00
CA GLU A 171 -17.25 39.61 2.28
C GLU A 171 -17.94 40.53 3.31
N SER A 172 -18.03 40.10 4.57
CA SER A 172 -17.96 41.01 5.71
C SER A 172 -17.56 40.29 7.00
N SER A 173 -16.71 40.97 7.76
CA SER A 173 -15.99 40.59 8.98
C SER A 173 -16.79 40.73 10.29
N ASP A 174 -16.34 39.93 11.27
CA ASP A 174 -16.22 40.19 12.72
C ASP A 174 -17.40 40.14 13.73
N GLN A 175 -17.09 39.42 14.81
CA GLN A 175 -17.50 39.53 16.23
C GLN A 175 -18.79 38.87 16.77
N ASP A 176 -18.55 37.72 17.41
CA ASP A 176 -18.94 37.28 18.77
C ASP A 176 -20.17 37.92 19.46
N THR A 177 -21.17 37.10 19.79
CA THR A 177 -21.73 36.92 21.16
C THR A 177 -22.89 35.92 21.12
N GLY A 178 -22.88 34.99 22.08
CA GLY A 178 -23.81 33.88 22.12
C GLY A 178 -25.23 34.23 22.58
N ALA A 179 -26.19 33.43 22.15
CA ALA A 179 -27.30 32.93 22.95
C ALA A 179 -28.04 31.84 22.17
N VAL A 180 -28.19 30.69 22.81
CA VAL A 180 -28.98 29.54 22.35
C VAL A 180 -30.46 29.88 22.50
N GLU A 181 -31.22 29.88 21.40
CA GLU A 181 -32.67 29.64 21.44
C GLU A 181 -33.11 28.84 20.20
N GLN A 182 -33.58 27.63 20.46
CA GLN A 182 -34.22 26.73 19.51
C GLN A 182 -35.58 27.31 19.07
N LYS A 183 -35.78 27.45 17.76
CA LYS A 183 -37.12 27.48 17.17
C LYS A 183 -37.18 26.54 15.97
N THR A 184 -38.06 25.56 16.13
CA THR A 184 -38.58 24.58 15.19
C THR A 184 -39.21 25.24 13.96
N PHE A 185 -38.94 24.67 12.78
CA PHE A 185 -39.74 24.87 11.58
C PHE A 185 -39.98 23.49 10.97
N ASP A 186 -41.26 23.10 10.94
CA ASP A 186 -41.76 21.82 10.43
C ASP A 186 -41.85 21.86 8.89
N GLU A 187 -41.29 20.85 8.22
CA GLU A 187 -41.70 20.43 6.87
C GLU A 187 -42.56 19.16 6.99
N PRO A 188 -43.65 18.99 6.22
CA PRO A 188 -44.53 17.83 6.37
C PRO A 188 -43.97 16.60 5.66
N GLU A 189 -43.71 15.52 6.41
CA GLU A 189 -43.45 14.18 5.85
C GLU A 189 -44.74 13.59 5.26
N GLU A 190 -44.71 13.20 3.98
CA GLU A 190 -45.74 12.36 3.36
C GLU A 190 -45.73 10.96 3.99
N LYS A 191 -46.79 10.62 4.72
CA LYS A 191 -46.96 9.27 5.31
C LYS A 191 -47.60 8.34 4.30
N GLU A 192 -46.89 7.27 3.94
CA GLU A 192 -47.41 6.15 3.14
C GLU A 192 -48.65 5.52 3.82
N LYS A 193 -49.71 5.28 3.05
CA LYS A 193 -50.96 4.69 3.55
C LYS A 193 -50.81 3.16 3.66
N THR A 194 -50.92 2.60 4.86
CA THR A 194 -50.89 1.15 5.11
C THR A 194 -52.28 0.56 5.38
N LYS A 195 -52.49 -0.71 5.01
CA LYS A 195 -53.66 -1.51 5.41
C LYS A 195 -53.22 -2.70 6.26
N VAL A 196 -54.01 -2.98 7.30
CA VAL A 196 -53.77 -4.07 8.26
C VAL A 196 -54.42 -5.37 7.74
N LYS A 197 -53.65 -6.44 7.59
CA LYS A 197 -54.11 -7.76 7.13
C LYS A 197 -53.76 -8.85 8.14
N VAL A 198 -54.70 -9.76 8.42
CA VAL A 198 -54.48 -10.90 9.30
C VAL A 198 -54.10 -12.12 8.45
N VAL A 199 -52.89 -12.62 8.64
CA VAL A 199 -52.32 -13.77 7.92
C VAL A 199 -52.16 -14.94 8.88
N TYR A 200 -52.60 -16.13 8.47
CA TYR A 200 -52.46 -17.36 9.26
C TYR A 200 -51.11 -18.02 8.97
N ASP A 201 -50.31 -18.27 10.01
CA ASP A 201 -49.01 -18.94 9.89
C ASP A 201 -49.17 -20.46 10.13
N GLU A 202 -48.98 -21.26 9.08
CA GLU A 202 -49.16 -22.71 9.14
C GLU A 202 -48.10 -23.44 9.97
N LYS A 203 -46.91 -22.84 10.19
CA LYS A 203 -45.84 -23.46 11.00
C LYS A 203 -46.10 -23.32 12.50
N GLU A 204 -46.68 -22.20 12.92
CA GLU A 204 -46.96 -21.92 14.34
C GLU A 204 -48.46 -22.02 14.70
N LYS A 205 -49.33 -22.30 13.72
CA LYS A 205 -50.80 -22.43 13.88
C LYS A 205 -51.47 -21.23 14.56
N THR A 206 -50.95 -20.02 14.36
CA THR A 206 -51.49 -18.78 14.94
C THR A 206 -51.72 -17.71 13.86
N TYR A 207 -52.64 -16.78 14.14
CA TYR A 207 -52.91 -15.63 13.26
C TYR A 207 -51.98 -14.47 13.64
N ARG A 208 -51.26 -13.91 12.67
CA ARG A 208 -50.43 -12.72 12.83
C ARG A 208 -51.00 -11.57 12.01
N VAL A 209 -50.92 -10.36 12.57
CA VAL A 209 -51.40 -9.15 11.91
C VAL A 209 -50.20 -8.44 11.28
N VAL A 210 -50.25 -8.20 9.97
CA VAL A 210 -49.17 -7.59 9.19
C VAL A 210 -49.71 -6.37 8.45
N GLU A 211 -48.98 -5.26 8.50
CA GLU A 211 -49.29 -4.03 7.78
C GLU A 211 -48.62 -4.05 6.41
N VAL A 212 -49.39 -3.84 5.34
CA VAL A 212 -48.90 -3.84 3.96
C VAL A 212 -49.11 -2.45 3.34
N PRO A 213 -48.09 -1.87 2.69
CA PRO A 213 -48.20 -0.58 2.00
C PRO A 213 -49.11 -0.68 0.76
N VAL A 214 -49.80 0.41 0.43
CA VAL A 214 -50.82 0.48 -0.62
C VAL A 214 -50.53 1.69 -1.51
N ASP A 215 -50.58 1.52 -2.84
CA ASP A 215 -50.38 2.63 -3.79
C ASP A 215 -51.54 3.65 -3.76
N GLU A 216 -51.38 4.78 -4.46
CA GLU A 216 -52.34 5.90 -4.50
C GLU A 216 -53.78 5.50 -4.90
N ASP A 217 -53.94 4.41 -5.68
CA ASP A 217 -55.23 3.85 -6.10
C ASP A 217 -55.81 2.76 -5.16
N GLY A 218 -55.19 2.52 -4.01
CA GLY A 218 -55.72 1.60 -2.99
C GLY A 218 -55.54 0.09 -3.27
N LYS A 219 -54.67 -0.27 -4.23
CA LYS A 219 -54.27 -1.66 -4.54
C LYS A 219 -52.99 -2.07 -3.81
N GLU A 220 -52.91 -3.33 -3.40
CA GLU A 220 -51.75 -3.90 -2.68
C GLU A 220 -50.50 -3.86 -3.59
N VAL A 221 -49.40 -3.29 -3.11
CA VAL A 221 -48.10 -3.30 -3.80
C VAL A 221 -47.49 -4.69 -3.63
N GLN A 222 -47.39 -5.46 -4.72
CA GLN A 222 -46.66 -6.73 -4.69
C GLN A 222 -45.16 -6.45 -4.81
N VAL A 223 -44.44 -6.55 -3.70
CA VAL A 223 -42.98 -6.59 -3.73
C VAL A 223 -42.58 -7.96 -4.28
N GLU A 224 -42.22 -8.02 -5.56
CA GLU A 224 -41.62 -9.21 -6.14
C GLU A 224 -40.26 -9.46 -5.47
N ASN A 225 -40.17 -10.52 -4.66
CA ASN A 225 -38.88 -11.05 -4.23
C ASN A 225 -38.14 -11.58 -5.46
N LEU A 226 -37.10 -10.88 -5.91
CA LEU A 226 -36.28 -11.25 -7.08
C LEU A 226 -35.52 -12.59 -6.94
N ASP A 227 -35.67 -13.33 -5.84
CA ASP A 227 -34.91 -14.56 -5.55
C ASP A 227 -35.68 -15.88 -5.80
N LYS A 228 -36.84 -15.87 -6.47
CA LYS A 228 -37.54 -17.13 -6.83
C LYS A 228 -38.08 -17.15 -8.25
N LEU A 229 -37.20 -17.45 -9.21
CA LEU A 229 -37.60 -18.12 -10.45
C LEU A 229 -37.94 -19.60 -10.14
N PRO A 230 -39.11 -20.13 -10.54
CA PRO A 230 -39.40 -21.54 -10.40
C PRO A 230 -38.80 -22.32 -11.58
N GLY A 231 -37.72 -23.06 -11.31
CA GLY A 231 -37.19 -24.07 -12.25
C GLY A 231 -35.76 -23.81 -12.68
N GLY A 232 -34.82 -24.34 -11.89
CA GLY A 232 -33.40 -24.42 -12.19
C GLY A 232 -32.63 -24.72 -10.92
N GLU A 233 -32.01 -25.89 -10.84
CA GLU A 233 -31.11 -26.26 -9.75
C GLU A 233 -30.03 -25.17 -9.58
N PRO A 234 -29.59 -24.87 -8.34
CA PRO A 234 -28.58 -23.84 -8.12
C PRO A 234 -27.26 -24.31 -8.73
N PRO A 235 -26.56 -23.48 -9.52
CA PRO A 235 -25.24 -23.85 -10.01
C PRO A 235 -24.26 -23.87 -8.83
N GLU A 236 -23.76 -25.05 -8.50
CA GLU A 236 -22.51 -25.23 -7.76
C GLU A 236 -21.35 -24.72 -8.61
N ASP A 237 -21.17 -23.39 -8.69
CA ASP A 237 -19.91 -22.70 -9.01
C ASP A 237 -20.15 -21.18 -9.04
N ALA A 238 -20.31 -20.58 -7.85
CA ALA A 238 -20.28 -19.14 -7.68
C ALA A 238 -18.81 -18.66 -7.72
N THR A 239 -18.28 -18.37 -8.91
CA THR A 239 -17.15 -17.43 -9.16
C THR A 239 -16.84 -17.32 -10.67
N LYS A 240 -17.76 -16.72 -11.43
CA LYS A 240 -17.40 -16.07 -12.69
C LYS A 240 -18.01 -14.69 -12.71
N THR A 241 -17.29 -13.72 -12.16
CA THR A 241 -17.50 -12.30 -12.48
C THR A 241 -17.43 -12.16 -14.00
N VAL A 242 -18.54 -11.82 -14.63
CA VAL A 242 -18.58 -11.50 -16.06
C VAL A 242 -17.71 -10.25 -16.25
N LYS A 243 -16.49 -10.42 -16.79
CA LYS A 243 -15.62 -9.28 -17.11
C LYS A 243 -16.34 -8.42 -18.14
N ARG A 244 -16.61 -7.16 -17.80
CA ARG A 244 -17.15 -6.17 -18.74
C ARG A 244 -16.19 -6.04 -19.91
N GLU A 245 -16.68 -6.23 -21.13
CA GLU A 245 -15.91 -5.95 -22.33
C GLU A 245 -15.88 -4.43 -22.56
N PHE A 246 -14.68 -3.88 -22.79
CA PHE A 246 -14.48 -2.46 -23.04
C PHE A 246 -14.25 -2.20 -24.53
N THR A 247 -14.88 -1.15 -25.04
CA THR A 247 -14.69 -0.71 -26.43
C THR A 247 -13.31 -0.09 -26.63
N GLU A 248 -12.79 -0.09 -27.86
CA GLU A 248 -11.50 0.56 -28.15
C GLU A 248 -11.51 2.06 -27.83
N GLU A 249 -12.66 2.74 -28.00
CA GLU A 249 -12.83 4.14 -27.61
C GLU A 249 -12.70 4.35 -26.11
N GLU A 250 -13.28 3.47 -25.28
CA GLU A 250 -13.16 3.53 -23.81
C GLU A 250 -11.71 3.28 -23.36
N LEU A 251 -11.03 2.30 -23.98
CA LEU A 251 -9.63 2.00 -23.69
C LEU A 251 -8.70 3.15 -24.09
N LEU A 252 -9.00 3.85 -25.18
CA LEU A 252 -8.22 5.00 -25.65
C LEU A 252 -8.25 6.17 -24.65
N ILE A 253 -9.36 6.37 -23.95
CA ILE A 253 -9.53 7.42 -22.94
C ILE A 253 -9.24 6.95 -21.52
N ALA A 254 -8.64 5.77 -21.35
CA ALA A 254 -8.25 5.24 -20.03
C ALA A 254 -7.25 6.15 -19.32
N SER A 255 -7.41 6.26 -18.00
CA SER A 255 -6.51 7.01 -17.13
C SER A 255 -5.05 6.59 -17.34
N PRO A 256 -4.11 7.55 -17.48
CA PRO A 256 -2.68 7.25 -17.60
C PRO A 256 -2.03 6.82 -16.29
N VAL A 257 -2.74 6.98 -15.18
CA VAL A 257 -2.24 6.78 -13.82
C VAL A 257 -3.16 5.87 -13.03
N VAL A 258 -2.59 5.19 -12.03
CA VAL A 258 -3.32 4.34 -11.09
C VAL A 258 -3.09 4.80 -9.65
N LEU A 259 -4.11 4.71 -8.83
CA LEU A 259 -4.07 5.13 -7.43
C LEU A 259 -3.53 4.00 -6.55
N GLY A 260 -2.60 4.30 -5.67
CA GLY A 260 -2.07 3.30 -4.76
C GLY A 260 -1.16 3.83 -3.67
N PHE A 261 -0.42 2.92 -3.04
CA PHE A 261 0.50 3.18 -1.95
C PHE A 261 1.92 2.69 -2.28
N ALA A 262 2.93 3.52 -2.00
CA ALA A 262 4.34 3.15 -2.10
C ALA A 262 4.88 2.69 -0.74
N PHE A 263 5.37 1.45 -0.65
CA PHE A 263 5.82 0.87 0.62
C PHE A 263 7.12 1.47 1.15
N SER A 264 8.01 1.91 0.26
CA SER A 264 9.31 2.47 0.65
C SER A 264 9.18 3.89 1.18
N GLU A 265 8.42 4.74 0.48
CA GLU A 265 8.20 6.15 0.83
C GLU A 265 7.04 6.34 1.81
N LYS A 266 6.17 5.33 1.95
CA LYS A 266 4.96 5.34 2.80
C LYS A 266 3.97 6.43 2.41
N LEU A 267 3.84 6.66 1.10
CA LEU A 267 2.97 7.70 0.53
C LEU A 267 1.90 7.09 -0.37
N TRP A 268 0.70 7.67 -0.30
CA TRP A 268 -0.37 7.46 -1.26
C TRP A 268 -0.15 8.35 -2.48
N LEU A 269 -0.03 7.77 -3.67
CA LEU A 269 0.36 8.46 -4.90
C LEU A 269 -0.46 7.99 -6.10
N GLU A 270 -0.46 8.78 -7.17
CA GLU A 270 -0.89 8.37 -8.50
C GLU A 270 0.32 7.92 -9.31
N PHE A 271 0.43 6.64 -9.62
CA PHE A 271 1.57 6.06 -10.33
C PHE A 271 1.34 6.07 -11.84
N SER A 272 2.34 6.45 -12.62
CA SER A 272 2.27 6.27 -14.08
C SER A 272 2.21 4.78 -14.44
N LEU A 273 1.24 4.41 -15.29
CA LEU A 273 1.12 3.05 -15.83
C LEU A 273 2.37 2.60 -16.60
N SER A 274 3.09 3.54 -17.20
CA SER A 274 4.34 3.30 -17.93
C SER A 274 5.42 2.68 -17.02
N GLY A 275 5.41 3.05 -15.73
CA GLY A 275 6.36 2.59 -14.72
C GLY A 275 5.97 1.27 -14.03
N VAL A 276 4.72 0.82 -14.15
CA VAL A 276 4.19 -0.38 -13.47
C VAL A 276 4.69 -1.66 -14.15
N ARG A 277 5.18 -2.61 -13.36
CA ARG A 277 5.73 -3.91 -13.80
C ARG A 277 5.40 -4.99 -12.77
N ASP A 278 5.61 -6.24 -13.18
CA ASP A 278 5.51 -7.39 -12.28
C ASP A 278 6.67 -7.41 -11.30
N ILE A 279 6.43 -7.99 -10.13
CA ILE A 279 7.45 -8.11 -9.09
C ILE A 279 8.34 -9.32 -9.40
N GLU A 280 9.64 -9.08 -9.45
CA GLU A 280 10.65 -10.13 -9.46
C GLU A 280 10.86 -10.63 -8.02
N TRP A 281 10.30 -11.79 -7.72
CA TRP A 281 10.38 -12.43 -6.40
C TRP A 281 11.68 -13.21 -6.23
N ASN A 282 12.28 -13.14 -5.05
CA ASN A 282 13.47 -13.90 -4.72
C ASN A 282 13.12 -15.20 -3.98
N GLU A 283 12.93 -16.28 -4.73
CA GLU A 283 12.54 -17.59 -4.17
C GLU A 283 13.61 -18.17 -3.23
N GLY A 284 14.89 -17.81 -3.42
CA GLY A 284 16.00 -18.20 -2.56
C GLY A 284 16.19 -17.34 -1.30
N ALA A 285 15.39 -16.29 -1.10
CA ALA A 285 15.55 -15.37 0.03
C ALA A 285 15.40 -16.08 1.37
N PHE A 286 14.32 -16.85 1.55
CA PHE A 286 14.08 -17.62 2.77
C PHE A 286 15.12 -18.73 2.98
N GLU A 287 15.57 -19.38 1.90
CA GLU A 287 16.60 -20.42 1.96
C GLU A 287 17.94 -19.87 2.43
N SER A 288 18.29 -18.65 2.02
CA SER A 288 19.53 -17.97 2.41
C SER A 288 19.60 -17.60 3.91
N LEU A 289 18.48 -17.65 4.63
CA LEU A 289 18.46 -17.41 6.07
C LEU A 289 19.11 -18.56 6.84
N VAL A 290 20.14 -18.20 7.61
CA VAL A 290 20.88 -19.11 8.49
C VAL A 290 20.17 -19.21 9.84
N LEU A 291 19.10 -20.02 9.86
CA LEU A 291 18.33 -20.36 11.07
C LEU A 291 18.47 -21.86 11.39
N PRO A 292 18.33 -22.26 12.67
CA PRO A 292 18.20 -23.66 13.03
C PRO A 292 17.06 -24.33 12.23
N PRO A 293 17.25 -25.57 11.75
CA PRO A 293 16.30 -26.22 10.83
C PRO A 293 14.90 -26.34 11.44
N ASN A 294 14.80 -26.67 12.74
CA ASN A 294 13.53 -26.78 13.45
C ASN A 294 12.78 -25.44 13.54
N GLN A 295 13.48 -24.33 13.78
CA GLN A 295 12.84 -23.01 13.83
C GLN A 295 12.34 -22.61 12.44
N LYS A 296 13.14 -22.90 11.41
CA LYS A 296 12.81 -22.61 10.01
C LYS A 296 11.57 -23.38 9.55
N SER A 297 11.43 -24.65 9.92
CA SER A 297 10.26 -25.46 9.59
C SER A 297 8.99 -25.01 10.31
N ILE A 298 9.09 -24.65 11.60
CA ILE A 298 7.95 -24.15 12.39
C ILE A 298 7.40 -22.86 11.80
N VAL A 299 8.28 -21.89 11.52
CA VAL A 299 7.88 -20.60 10.97
C VAL A 299 7.26 -20.76 9.58
N LYS A 300 7.87 -21.58 8.72
CA LYS A 300 7.32 -21.89 7.40
C LYS A 300 5.92 -22.49 7.50
N ALA A 301 5.74 -23.52 8.33
CA ALA A 301 4.46 -24.20 8.49
C ALA A 301 3.35 -23.28 9.03
N LEU A 302 3.66 -22.45 10.03
CA LEU A 302 2.67 -21.55 10.63
C LEU A 302 2.22 -20.47 9.66
N VAL A 303 3.16 -19.90 8.92
CA VAL A 303 2.87 -18.84 7.97
C VAL A 303 2.11 -19.38 6.75
N GLU A 304 2.49 -20.54 6.21
CA GLU A 304 1.77 -21.19 5.10
C GLU A 304 0.36 -21.64 5.53
N SER A 305 0.21 -22.17 6.73
CA SER A 305 -1.11 -22.53 7.27
C SER A 305 -2.02 -21.31 7.38
N HIS A 306 -1.49 -20.18 7.86
CA HIS A 306 -2.27 -18.95 8.04
C HIS A 306 -2.72 -18.34 6.70
N LYS A 307 -1.85 -18.37 5.68
CA LYS A 307 -2.17 -17.81 4.36
C LYS A 307 -3.12 -18.66 3.53
N PHE A 308 -2.95 -19.98 3.53
CA PHE A 308 -3.69 -20.89 2.65
C PHE A 308 -4.88 -21.60 3.32
N HIS A 309 -4.93 -21.63 4.66
CA HIS A 309 -5.94 -22.36 5.43
C HIS A 309 -6.68 -21.50 6.46
N ALA A 310 -6.86 -20.19 6.20
CA ALA A 310 -7.56 -19.26 7.09
C ALA A 310 -8.99 -19.72 7.50
N ALA A 311 -9.64 -20.57 6.69
CA ALA A 311 -10.95 -21.14 7.00
C ALA A 311 -10.92 -22.36 7.94
N LYS A 312 -9.74 -22.94 8.22
CA LYS A 312 -9.56 -24.13 9.08
C LYS A 312 -8.84 -23.85 10.39
N THR A 313 -8.49 -22.60 10.68
CA THR A 313 -7.94 -22.21 11.99
C THR A 313 -9.02 -22.25 13.06
N ILE A 314 -8.68 -22.80 14.23
CA ILE A 314 -9.55 -22.85 15.40
C ILE A 314 -9.92 -21.42 15.77
N ASP A 315 -11.19 -21.05 15.60
CA ASP A 315 -11.72 -19.76 16.05
C ASP A 315 -11.84 -19.80 17.58
N ASP A 316 -11.48 -18.70 18.25
CA ASP A 316 -11.73 -18.58 19.69
C ASP A 316 -13.26 -18.51 19.93
N VAL A 317 -13.69 -18.64 21.19
CA VAL A 317 -15.11 -18.63 21.60
C VAL A 317 -15.86 -17.36 21.14
N VAL A 318 -15.12 -16.29 20.83
CA VAL A 318 -15.63 -15.02 20.29
C VAL A 318 -15.18 -14.84 18.84
N GLN A 319 -16.15 -14.65 17.92
CA GLN A 319 -15.88 -14.39 16.50
C GLN A 319 -14.89 -13.23 16.31
N GLY A 320 -13.78 -13.52 15.63
CA GLY A 320 -12.80 -12.51 15.22
C GLY A 320 -11.60 -12.33 16.17
N LYS A 321 -11.54 -13.05 17.29
CA LYS A 321 -10.37 -13.13 18.17
C LYS A 321 -9.48 -14.33 17.84
N GLY A 322 -8.16 -14.18 18.00
CA GLY A 322 -7.21 -15.29 17.84
C GLY A 322 -6.90 -15.72 16.39
N LYS A 323 -7.42 -14.99 15.38
CA LYS A 323 -7.15 -15.26 13.96
C LYS A 323 -5.85 -14.66 13.45
N GLY A 324 -5.04 -14.00 14.27
CA GLY A 324 -3.77 -13.39 13.86
C GLY A 324 -2.57 -14.25 14.24
N LEU A 325 -1.56 -14.32 13.37
CA LEU A 325 -0.26 -14.90 13.70
C LEU A 325 0.66 -13.79 14.19
N VAL A 326 0.99 -13.80 15.48
CA VAL A 326 1.98 -12.88 16.07
C VAL A 326 3.28 -13.61 16.37
N ALA A 327 4.35 -13.19 15.70
CA ALA A 327 5.69 -13.73 15.87
C ALA A 327 6.66 -12.65 16.37
N VAL A 328 7.43 -12.98 17.41
CA VAL A 328 8.46 -12.10 17.97
C VAL A 328 9.83 -12.61 17.58
N LEU A 329 10.62 -11.74 16.96
CA LEU A 329 12.01 -11.98 16.56
C LEU A 329 12.90 -11.19 17.49
N HIS A 330 13.72 -11.88 18.29
CA HIS A 330 14.44 -11.21 19.36
C HIS A 330 15.90 -11.62 19.46
N GLY A 331 16.78 -10.69 19.85
CA GLY A 331 18.21 -10.94 20.03
C GLY A 331 19.08 -9.74 19.66
N PRO A 332 20.42 -9.89 19.65
CA PRO A 332 21.34 -8.80 19.36
C PRO A 332 21.10 -8.14 17.99
N PRO A 333 21.51 -6.86 17.80
CA PRO A 333 21.42 -6.20 16.51
C PRO A 333 22.29 -6.89 15.44
N GLY A 334 21.84 -6.87 14.19
CA GLY A 334 22.61 -7.40 13.05
C GLY A 334 22.61 -8.92 12.89
N THR A 335 21.72 -9.64 13.57
CA THR A 335 21.55 -11.11 13.49
C THR A 335 20.56 -11.58 12.42
N GLY A 336 19.93 -10.67 11.67
CA GLY A 336 19.04 -11.02 10.56
C GLY A 336 17.54 -11.11 10.92
N LYS A 337 17.11 -10.52 12.05
CA LYS A 337 15.70 -10.47 12.46
C LYS A 337 14.78 -9.91 11.36
N THR A 338 15.06 -8.68 10.91
CA THR A 338 14.32 -8.00 9.82
C THR A 338 14.35 -8.83 8.52
N LEU A 339 15.51 -9.41 8.19
CA LEU A 339 15.68 -10.26 7.00
C LEU A 339 14.78 -11.50 7.03
N THR A 340 14.43 -12.01 8.20
CA THR A 340 13.52 -13.16 8.32
C THR A 340 12.11 -12.81 7.90
N ALA A 341 11.60 -11.65 8.31
CA ALA A 341 10.29 -11.16 7.87
C ALA A 341 10.27 -10.89 6.36
N GLU A 342 11.34 -10.28 5.82
CA GLU A 342 11.52 -10.08 4.37
C GLU A 342 11.51 -11.42 3.62
N GLY A 343 12.31 -12.39 4.06
CA GLY A 343 12.37 -13.71 3.42
C GLY A 343 11.04 -14.46 3.45
N ILE A 344 10.23 -14.25 4.48
CA ILE A 344 8.88 -14.83 4.59
C ILE A 344 7.91 -14.16 3.61
N ALA A 345 7.94 -12.83 3.50
CA ALA A 345 7.12 -12.11 2.53
C ALA A 345 7.47 -12.52 1.08
N GLU A 346 8.75 -12.74 0.78
CA GLU A 346 9.20 -13.29 -0.50
C GLU A 346 8.67 -14.71 -0.73
N LEU A 347 8.80 -15.59 0.25
CA LEU A 347 8.35 -16.99 0.17
C LEU A 347 6.84 -17.06 -0.11
N LEU A 348 6.06 -16.21 0.56
CA LEU A 348 4.62 -16.17 0.39
C LEU A 348 4.17 -15.41 -0.84
N LYS A 349 5.03 -14.62 -1.49
CA LYS A 349 4.65 -13.70 -2.56
C LYS A 349 3.54 -12.73 -2.13
N CYS A 350 3.70 -12.07 -0.98
CA CYS A 350 2.79 -11.00 -0.52
C CYS A 350 3.52 -9.71 -0.13
N PRO A 351 2.80 -8.59 0.05
CA PRO A 351 3.40 -7.35 0.47
C PRO A 351 3.99 -7.44 1.88
N LEU A 352 5.10 -6.73 2.10
CA LEU A 352 5.68 -6.49 3.41
C LEU A 352 5.45 -5.02 3.78
N TYR A 353 4.64 -4.77 4.81
CA TYR A 353 4.44 -3.45 5.38
C TYR A 353 5.39 -3.28 6.57
N MET A 354 6.49 -2.55 6.37
CA MET A 354 7.46 -2.29 7.46
C MET A 354 7.15 -0.97 8.15
N VAL A 355 7.12 -0.96 9.49
CA VAL A 355 6.90 0.23 10.32
C VAL A 355 7.99 0.28 11.38
N SER A 356 8.59 1.44 11.56
CA SER A 356 9.51 1.67 12.68
C SER A 356 8.74 2.23 13.87
N ALA A 357 9.17 1.91 15.10
CA ALA A 357 8.60 2.48 16.31
C ALA A 357 8.56 4.03 16.31
N GLY A 358 9.51 4.69 15.64
CA GLY A 358 9.53 6.15 15.52
C GLY A 358 8.38 6.75 14.70
N GLU A 359 7.77 5.98 13.79
CA GLU A 359 6.71 6.48 12.89
C GLU A 359 5.35 6.54 13.57
N LEU A 360 5.13 5.65 14.53
CA LEU A 360 3.89 5.57 15.29
C LEU A 360 3.72 6.76 16.24
N GLY A 361 4.81 7.47 16.55
CA GLY A 361 4.85 8.57 17.49
C GLY A 361 4.85 8.10 18.95
N THR A 362 5.04 9.05 19.86
CA THR A 362 5.05 8.79 21.30
C THR A 362 3.70 9.08 21.94
N ASP A 363 2.83 9.86 21.30
CA ASP A 363 1.51 10.19 21.85
C ASP A 363 0.55 8.99 21.77
N PRO A 364 -0.11 8.58 22.87
CA PRO A 364 -0.99 7.41 22.88
C PRO A 364 -2.17 7.49 21.91
N ALA A 365 -2.81 8.66 21.75
CA ALA A 365 -3.98 8.81 20.88
C ALA A 365 -3.58 8.73 19.40
N ARG A 366 -2.47 9.38 19.03
CA ARG A 366 -1.90 9.28 17.68
C ARG A 366 -1.41 7.87 17.37
N LEU A 367 -0.73 7.21 18.32
CA LEU A 367 -0.29 5.81 18.19
C LEU A 367 -1.49 4.91 17.88
N GLU A 368 -2.57 5.03 18.65
CA GLU A 368 -3.77 4.21 18.46
C GLU A 368 -4.35 4.39 17.05
N HIS A 369 -4.52 5.64 16.61
CA HIS A 369 -5.07 5.94 15.30
C HIS A 369 -4.19 5.41 14.15
N GLU A 370 -2.89 5.68 14.19
CA GLU A 370 -1.97 5.25 13.14
C GLU A 370 -1.78 3.73 13.13
N LEU A 371 -1.65 3.09 14.30
CA LEU A 371 -1.49 1.64 14.36
C LEU A 371 -2.75 0.93 13.89
N GLN A 372 -3.95 1.39 14.29
CA GLN A 372 -5.21 0.82 13.80
C GLN A 372 -5.31 0.93 12.28
N LYS A 373 -5.04 2.11 11.72
CA LYS A 373 -5.01 2.34 10.28
C LYS A 373 -4.05 1.39 9.56
N ILE A 374 -2.84 1.20 10.10
CA ILE A 374 -1.83 0.30 9.52
C ILE A 374 -2.28 -1.15 9.59
N LEU A 375 -2.84 -1.59 10.73
CA LEU A 375 -3.35 -2.95 10.91
C LEU A 375 -4.48 -3.23 9.91
N ASP A 376 -5.42 -2.29 9.72
CA ASP A 376 -6.53 -2.42 8.77
C ASP A 376 -6.04 -2.49 7.32
N ILE A 377 -5.04 -1.67 6.96
CA ILE A 377 -4.40 -1.70 5.64
C ILE A 377 -3.70 -3.05 5.42
N ALA A 378 -2.90 -3.51 6.39
CA ALA A 378 -2.19 -4.77 6.30
C ALA A 378 -3.14 -5.96 6.17
N HIS A 379 -4.23 -5.97 6.94
CA HIS A 379 -5.29 -6.97 6.83
C HIS A 379 -5.95 -6.96 5.45
N SER A 380 -6.39 -5.78 4.98
CA SER A 380 -7.07 -5.63 3.69
C SER A 380 -6.22 -6.14 2.53
N TRP A 381 -4.91 -5.97 2.60
CA TRP A 381 -3.95 -6.39 1.58
C TRP A 381 -3.41 -7.81 1.73
N GLY A 382 -3.75 -8.52 2.82
CA GLY A 382 -3.09 -9.77 3.18
C GLY A 382 -1.57 -9.62 3.31
N ALA A 383 -1.12 -8.45 3.74
CA ALA A 383 0.29 -8.10 3.88
C ALA A 383 0.86 -8.66 5.18
N VAL A 384 2.14 -9.01 5.14
CA VAL A 384 2.92 -9.25 6.36
C VAL A 384 3.26 -7.89 6.96
N LEU A 385 2.84 -7.66 8.20
CA LEU A 385 3.19 -6.45 8.94
C LEU A 385 4.47 -6.72 9.75
N LEU A 386 5.46 -5.85 9.62
CA LEU A 386 6.69 -5.88 10.41
C LEU A 386 6.78 -4.60 11.22
N LEU A 387 6.75 -4.71 12.54
CA LEU A 387 7.10 -3.62 13.45
C LEU A 387 8.55 -3.80 13.88
N ASP A 388 9.42 -2.95 13.33
CA ASP A 388 10.85 -2.99 13.59
C ASP A 388 11.19 -2.11 14.80
N GLU A 389 12.06 -2.64 15.65
CA GLU A 389 12.53 -2.00 16.89
C GLU A 389 11.38 -1.67 17.86
N ALA A 390 10.46 -2.62 18.05
CA ALA A 390 9.30 -2.47 18.93
C ALA A 390 9.62 -2.50 20.43
N ASP A 391 10.88 -2.27 20.82
CA ASP A 391 11.38 -2.35 22.21
C ASP A 391 10.52 -1.50 23.17
N VAL A 392 10.14 -0.29 22.75
CA VAL A 392 9.33 0.66 23.54
C VAL A 392 7.93 0.12 23.87
N PHE A 393 7.35 -0.69 22.98
CA PHE A 393 5.99 -1.22 23.14
C PHE A 393 5.95 -2.58 23.84
N LEU A 394 7.10 -3.25 23.94
CA LEU A 394 7.25 -4.58 24.52
C LEU A 394 7.84 -4.56 25.93
N GLU A 395 8.29 -3.40 26.41
CA GLU A 395 8.92 -3.22 27.71
C GLU A 395 7.93 -3.39 28.88
N LYS A 396 8.41 -3.92 30.01
CA LYS A 396 7.65 -4.13 31.25
C LYS A 396 7.02 -2.82 31.71
N ARG A 397 5.75 -2.90 32.09
CA ARG A 397 5.07 -1.79 32.74
C ARG A 397 5.71 -1.47 34.09
N GLU A 398 6.04 -0.19 34.30
CA GLU A 398 6.59 0.31 35.57
C GLU A 398 5.59 1.24 36.25
N VAL A 399 5.50 1.17 37.58
CA VAL A 399 4.48 1.90 38.36
C VAL A 399 4.56 3.43 38.14
N HIS A 400 5.74 3.94 37.84
CA HIS A 400 6.00 5.38 37.70
C HIS A 400 5.89 5.90 36.26
N ASP A 401 5.79 5.02 35.25
CA ASP A 401 5.70 5.41 33.83
C ASP A 401 4.29 5.18 33.26
N ILE A 402 3.38 6.07 33.64
CA ILE A 402 1.98 6.05 33.18
C ILE A 402 1.90 6.11 31.64
N HIS A 403 2.79 6.90 31.03
CA HIS A 403 2.78 7.14 29.60
C HIS A 403 3.18 5.88 28.82
N ARG A 404 4.30 5.23 29.16
CA ARG A 404 4.70 3.95 28.54
C ARG A 404 3.67 2.87 28.81
N ASN A 405 3.10 2.81 30.01
CA ASN A 405 2.07 1.84 30.35
C ASN A 405 0.82 1.99 29.48
N ALA A 406 0.45 3.23 29.12
CA ALA A 406 -0.63 3.49 28.19
C ALA A 406 -0.31 2.94 26.79
N LEU A 407 0.90 3.19 26.27
CA LEU A 407 1.35 2.68 24.97
C LEU A 407 1.31 1.14 24.92
N VAL A 408 1.88 0.47 25.93
CA VAL A 408 1.88 -1.00 26.05
C VAL A 408 0.45 -1.55 26.09
N SER A 409 -0.45 -0.88 26.83
CA SER A 409 -1.85 -1.31 26.97
C SER A 409 -2.65 -1.16 25.67
N ILE A 410 -2.48 -0.04 24.95
CA ILE A 410 -3.09 0.17 23.63
C ILE A 410 -2.58 -0.88 22.65
N PHE A 411 -1.27 -1.14 22.65
CA PHE A 411 -0.66 -2.11 21.77
C PHE A 411 -1.20 -3.53 22.01
N LEU A 412 -1.24 -4.01 23.26
CA LEU A 412 -1.80 -5.31 23.61
C LEU A 412 -3.26 -5.48 23.18
N ARG A 413 -4.07 -4.42 23.31
CA ARG A 413 -5.47 -4.44 22.87
C ARG A 413 -5.58 -4.54 21.35
N LEU A 414 -4.82 -3.74 20.59
CA LEU A 414 -4.88 -3.77 19.12
C LEU A 414 -4.37 -5.09 18.54
N LEU A 415 -3.39 -5.73 19.17
CA LEU A 415 -2.91 -7.06 18.75
C LEU A 415 -3.94 -8.18 18.93
N GLU A 416 -4.85 -8.05 19.91
CA GLU A 416 -5.85 -9.08 20.20
C GLU A 416 -6.89 -9.25 19.09
N TYR A 417 -7.16 -8.16 18.36
CA TYR A 417 -8.12 -8.11 17.27
C TYR A 417 -7.47 -8.13 15.88
N PHE A 418 -6.14 -8.13 15.80
CA PHE A 418 -5.46 -8.13 14.51
C PHE A 418 -5.63 -9.48 13.81
N GLN A 419 -6.12 -9.43 12.57
CA GLN A 419 -6.33 -10.61 11.71
C GLN A 419 -5.30 -10.59 10.59
N GLY A 420 -4.11 -11.16 10.81
CA GLY A 420 -3.05 -11.17 9.81
C GLY A 420 -1.75 -11.74 10.35
N ILE A 421 -0.66 -11.57 9.60
CA ILE A 421 0.67 -12.01 10.00
C ILE A 421 1.45 -10.78 10.48
N LEU A 422 1.82 -10.78 11.75
CA LEU A 422 2.59 -9.73 12.40
C LEU A 422 3.94 -10.27 12.89
N PHE A 423 5.02 -9.64 12.44
CA PHE A 423 6.35 -9.80 12.99
C PHE A 423 6.73 -8.59 13.83
N LEU A 424 7.24 -8.84 15.03
CA LEU A 424 7.80 -7.83 15.92
C LEU A 424 9.30 -8.09 16.06
N THR A 425 10.14 -7.08 15.87
CA THR A 425 11.57 -7.21 16.20
C THR A 425 11.88 -6.49 17.50
N THR A 426 12.70 -7.12 18.33
CA THR A 426 13.19 -6.50 19.57
C THR A 426 14.65 -6.86 19.83
N ASN A 427 15.39 -5.91 20.40
CA ASN A 427 16.74 -6.13 20.89
C ASN A 427 16.77 -6.41 22.40
N ARG A 428 15.69 -6.13 23.14
CA ARG A 428 15.62 -6.13 24.61
C ARG A 428 14.63 -7.17 25.15
N VAL A 429 15.10 -8.40 25.31
CA VAL A 429 14.25 -9.53 25.72
C VAL A 429 14.03 -9.59 27.24
N GLU A 430 15.01 -9.11 28.00
CA GLU A 430 14.99 -9.26 29.47
C GLU A 430 13.94 -8.36 30.13
N THR A 431 13.56 -7.28 29.45
CA THR A 431 12.59 -6.30 29.92
C THR A 431 11.19 -6.53 29.36
N PHE A 432 10.85 -7.75 28.93
CA PHE A 432 9.56 -8.05 28.27
C PHE A 432 8.37 -8.07 29.23
N ASP A 433 7.24 -7.45 28.88
CA ASP A 433 6.00 -7.56 29.67
C ASP A 433 5.38 -8.96 29.53
N ASP A 434 5.11 -9.60 30.67
CA ASP A 434 4.59 -10.97 30.72
C ASP A 434 3.22 -11.10 30.05
N ALA A 435 2.45 -10.00 29.92
CA ALA A 435 1.14 -9.99 29.26
C ALA A 435 1.19 -10.29 27.75
N PHE A 436 2.37 -10.20 27.12
CA PHE A 436 2.56 -10.59 25.73
C PHE A 436 2.69 -12.11 25.54
N GLN A 437 3.06 -12.87 26.57
CA GLN A 437 3.28 -14.32 26.43
C GLN A 437 2.01 -15.05 25.94
N SER A 438 0.82 -14.58 26.33
CA SER A 438 -0.46 -15.15 25.88
C SER A 438 -0.88 -14.75 24.46
N ARG A 439 -0.24 -13.74 23.86
CA ARG A 439 -0.56 -13.21 22.53
C ARG A 439 0.44 -13.62 21.45
N ILE A 440 1.61 -14.12 21.85
CA ILE A 440 2.68 -14.53 20.96
C ILE A 440 2.53 -16.01 20.63
N HIS A 441 2.46 -16.30 19.34
CA HIS A 441 2.38 -17.68 18.84
C HIS A 441 3.77 -18.29 18.70
N VAL A 442 4.75 -17.48 18.29
CA VAL A 442 6.14 -17.90 18.11
C VAL A 442 7.09 -16.82 18.60
N ALA A 443 8.04 -17.22 19.45
CA ALA A 443 9.20 -16.42 19.78
C ALA A 443 10.45 -17.06 19.16
N LEU A 444 11.09 -16.36 18.22
CA LEU A 444 12.36 -16.76 17.62
C LEU A 444 13.51 -16.01 18.28
N ARG A 445 14.35 -16.77 19.00
CA ARG A 445 15.58 -16.28 19.61
C ARG A 445 16.73 -16.32 18.62
N TYR A 446 17.33 -15.17 18.37
CA TYR A 446 18.58 -14.98 17.65
C TYR A 446 19.71 -14.84 18.65
N GLY A 447 20.61 -15.82 18.66
CA GLY A 447 21.87 -15.74 19.40
C GLY A 447 22.98 -15.12 18.55
N GLU A 448 24.17 -15.05 19.13
CA GLU A 448 25.39 -14.82 18.34
C GLU A 448 25.58 -15.94 17.32
N LEU A 449 26.10 -15.58 16.15
CA LEU A 449 26.35 -16.55 15.08
C LEU A 449 27.43 -17.53 15.52
N THR A 450 27.13 -18.82 15.46
CA THR A 450 28.13 -19.88 15.66
C THR A 450 29.20 -19.81 14.56
N THR A 451 30.39 -20.37 14.80
CA THR A 451 31.45 -20.44 13.78
C THR A 451 30.97 -21.10 12.48
N LYS A 452 30.13 -22.14 12.58
CA LYS A 452 29.49 -22.79 11.42
C LYS A 452 28.56 -21.83 10.67
N ALA A 453 27.72 -21.09 11.41
CA ALA A 453 26.81 -20.10 10.83
C ALA A 453 27.57 -18.95 10.16
N LYS A 454 28.63 -18.41 10.80
CA LYS A 454 29.50 -17.39 10.20
C LYS A 454 30.15 -17.87 8.90
N LYS A 455 30.65 -19.12 8.88
CA LYS A 455 31.21 -19.74 7.67
C LYS A 455 30.18 -19.74 6.53
N ALA A 456 28.93 -20.13 6.81
CA ALA A 456 27.84 -20.12 5.83
C ALA A 456 27.51 -18.69 5.34
N VAL A 457 27.45 -17.71 6.26
CA VAL A 457 27.20 -16.30 5.91
C VAL A 457 28.32 -15.72 5.03
N TRP A 458 29.59 -16.01 5.35
CA TRP A 458 30.73 -15.62 4.52
C TRP A 458 30.67 -16.23 3.12
N LYS A 459 30.37 -17.53 3.02
CA LYS A 459 30.18 -18.22 1.72
C LYS A 459 29.08 -17.55 0.92
N LEU A 460 27.91 -17.34 1.53
CA LEU A 460 26.76 -16.71 0.88
C LEU A 460 27.10 -15.32 0.29
N PHE A 461 27.77 -14.46 1.05
CA PHE A 461 28.10 -13.10 0.56
C PHE A 461 29.21 -13.11 -0.49
N LEU A 462 30.23 -13.95 -0.36
CA LEU A 462 31.31 -14.05 -1.34
C LEU A 462 30.85 -14.68 -2.66
N GLU A 463 29.98 -15.69 -2.60
CA GLU A 463 29.34 -16.27 -3.80
C GLU A 463 28.45 -15.25 -4.51
N LYS A 464 27.71 -14.42 -3.76
CA LYS A 464 26.93 -13.32 -4.34
C LYS A 464 27.80 -12.30 -5.06
N VAL A 465 28.98 -11.95 -4.52
CA VAL A 465 29.92 -11.05 -5.20
C VAL A 465 30.51 -11.70 -6.44
N ARG A 466 30.82 -13.00 -6.39
CA ARG A 466 31.30 -13.75 -7.56
C ARG A 466 30.26 -13.85 -8.68
N ALA A 467 28.97 -13.89 -8.32
CA ALA A 467 27.87 -13.93 -9.28
C ALA A 467 27.53 -12.56 -9.89
N MET A 468 28.07 -11.45 -9.35
CA MET A 468 27.89 -10.12 -9.96
C MET A 468 28.79 -9.95 -11.18
N GLU A 469 28.22 -9.47 -12.28
CA GLU A 469 28.98 -9.10 -13.48
C GLU A 469 30.02 -8.01 -13.16
N GLY A 470 31.27 -8.22 -13.61
CA GLY A 470 32.34 -7.23 -13.51
C GLY A 470 33.29 -7.36 -12.32
N VAL A 471 33.16 -8.38 -11.46
CA VAL A 471 34.13 -8.63 -10.37
C VAL A 471 34.81 -9.98 -10.55
N ASP A 472 36.08 -9.95 -10.95
CA ASP A 472 36.92 -11.14 -10.91
C ASP A 472 37.28 -11.47 -9.45
N THR A 473 36.93 -12.67 -9.01
CA THR A 473 37.24 -13.18 -7.67
C THR A 473 38.27 -14.31 -7.75
N ILE A 474 39.22 -14.32 -6.81
CA ILE A 474 40.10 -15.48 -6.63
C ILE A 474 39.30 -16.53 -5.84
N PRO A 475 39.26 -17.81 -6.27
CA PRO A 475 38.53 -18.83 -5.54
C PRO A 475 39.10 -19.01 -4.13
N PHE A 476 38.26 -18.77 -3.13
CA PHE A 476 38.58 -18.97 -1.72
C PHE A 476 38.61 -20.47 -1.38
N LYS A 477 39.58 -20.88 -0.58
CA LYS A 477 39.66 -22.24 -0.05
C LYS A 477 38.79 -22.37 1.20
N ASP A 478 38.38 -23.60 1.53
CA ASP A 478 37.56 -23.84 2.73
C ASP A 478 38.25 -23.37 4.03
N SER A 479 39.60 -23.43 4.05
CA SER A 479 40.46 -22.92 5.12
C SER A 479 40.39 -21.40 5.32
N ASP A 480 40.12 -20.65 4.26
CA ASP A 480 40.00 -19.19 4.33
C ASP A 480 38.72 -18.81 5.07
N TYR A 481 37.62 -19.50 4.77
CA TYR A 481 36.36 -19.33 5.48
C TYR A 481 36.46 -19.74 6.96
N ASP A 482 37.23 -20.77 7.28
CA ASP A 482 37.49 -21.16 8.68
C ASP A 482 38.26 -20.07 9.43
N THR A 483 39.19 -19.40 8.76
CA THR A 483 39.94 -18.26 9.33
C THR A 483 39.02 -17.07 9.56
N LEU A 484 38.21 -16.71 8.56
CA LEU A 484 37.23 -15.62 8.63
C LEU A 484 36.17 -15.83 9.71
N ALA A 485 35.74 -17.07 9.91
CA ALA A 485 34.72 -17.43 10.89
C ALA A 485 35.18 -17.30 12.36
N ARG A 486 36.50 -17.24 12.62
CA ARG A 486 37.06 -17.06 13.98
C ARG A 486 36.78 -15.67 14.54
N HIS A 487 36.61 -14.65 13.70
CA HIS A 487 36.34 -13.30 14.15
C HIS A 487 34.93 -13.18 14.74
N SER A 488 34.78 -12.45 15.85
CA SER A 488 33.49 -12.21 16.53
C SER A 488 32.69 -11.13 15.81
N MET A 489 32.08 -11.48 14.67
CA MET A 489 31.26 -10.55 13.89
C MET A 489 29.81 -11.03 13.72
N ASN A 490 28.89 -10.08 13.64
CA ASN A 490 27.50 -10.31 13.25
C ASN A 490 27.33 -10.30 11.71
N GLY A 491 26.15 -10.72 11.23
CA GLY A 491 25.89 -10.83 9.80
C GLY A 491 25.96 -9.49 9.06
N ARG A 492 25.57 -8.39 9.71
CA ARG A 492 25.66 -7.03 9.16
C ARG A 492 27.13 -6.60 8.98
N GLN A 493 27.98 -6.86 9.97
CA GLN A 493 29.42 -6.59 9.92
C GLN A 493 30.10 -7.40 8.81
N ILE A 494 29.77 -8.68 8.67
CA ILE A 494 30.29 -9.53 7.59
C ILE A 494 29.91 -8.96 6.21
N LYS A 495 28.63 -8.59 6.01
CA LYS A 495 28.16 -7.97 4.76
C LYS A 495 28.91 -6.68 4.44
N ASN A 496 29.10 -5.82 5.44
CA ASN A 496 29.83 -4.57 5.28
C ASN A 496 31.31 -4.83 4.95
N ALA A 497 31.96 -5.77 5.63
CA ALA A 497 33.34 -6.14 5.36
C ALA A 497 33.54 -6.65 3.92
N VAL A 498 32.66 -7.52 3.43
CA VAL A 498 32.69 -8.01 2.04
C VAL A 498 32.51 -6.87 1.04
N ARG A 499 31.54 -5.97 1.27
CA ARG A 499 31.31 -4.81 0.38
C ARG A 499 32.49 -3.85 0.35
N THR A 500 33.10 -3.55 1.49
CA THR A 500 34.28 -2.69 1.55
C THR A 500 35.47 -3.36 0.85
N ALA A 501 35.67 -4.67 1.03
CA ALA A 501 36.72 -5.41 0.36
C ALA A 501 36.51 -5.43 -1.17
N GLN A 502 35.26 -5.56 -1.63
CA GLN A 502 34.90 -5.45 -3.05
C GLN A 502 35.22 -4.04 -3.59
N ALA A 503 34.83 -2.98 -2.87
CA ALA A 503 35.11 -1.61 -3.28
C ALA A 503 36.62 -1.33 -3.38
N LEU A 504 37.41 -1.86 -2.44
CA LEU A 504 38.87 -1.78 -2.49
C LEU A 504 39.44 -2.50 -3.72
N ALA A 505 38.99 -3.72 -4.00
CA ALA A 505 39.46 -4.48 -5.16
C ALA A 505 39.13 -3.78 -6.49
N VAL A 506 37.91 -3.23 -6.62
CA VAL A 506 37.49 -2.46 -7.80
C VAL A 506 38.34 -1.20 -7.97
N ASN A 507 38.60 -0.47 -6.89
CA ASN A 507 39.41 0.75 -6.93
C ASN A 507 40.89 0.45 -7.26
N GLU A 508 41.43 -0.66 -6.75
CA GLU A 508 42.79 -1.13 -7.06
C GLU A 508 42.88 -1.81 -8.44
N SER A 509 41.76 -2.00 -9.15
CA SER A 509 41.67 -2.75 -10.42
C SER A 509 42.25 -4.17 -10.31
N THR A 510 42.13 -4.78 -9.12
CA THR A 510 42.62 -6.13 -8.83
C THR A 510 41.47 -7.07 -8.51
N LYS A 511 41.75 -8.38 -8.59
CA LYS A 511 40.77 -9.41 -8.22
C LYS A 511 40.52 -9.39 -6.73
N LEU A 512 39.28 -9.61 -6.30
CA LEU A 512 38.97 -9.74 -4.88
C LEU A 512 39.76 -10.92 -4.30
N SER A 513 40.57 -10.63 -3.29
CA SER A 513 41.50 -11.55 -2.66
C SER A 513 41.32 -11.51 -1.15
N MET A 514 41.89 -12.50 -0.47
CA MET A 514 41.91 -12.56 0.99
C MET A 514 42.67 -11.37 1.62
N GLU A 515 43.60 -10.74 0.90
CA GLU A 515 44.34 -9.57 1.39
C GLU A 515 43.43 -8.36 1.58
N HIS A 516 42.53 -8.09 0.63
CA HIS A 516 41.55 -7.00 0.76
C HIS A 516 40.65 -7.23 1.98
N ILE A 517 40.19 -8.47 2.19
CA ILE A 517 39.33 -8.79 3.33
C ILE A 517 40.11 -8.62 4.65
N LYS A 518 41.36 -9.10 4.73
CA LYS A 518 42.20 -8.91 5.93
C LYS A 518 42.40 -7.44 6.27
N ARG A 519 42.76 -6.60 5.28
CA ARG A 519 42.91 -5.15 5.49
C ARG A 519 41.64 -4.51 6.08
N VAL A 520 40.47 -4.89 5.57
CA VAL A 520 39.18 -4.39 6.08
C VAL A 520 38.91 -4.89 7.50
N LEU A 521 39.23 -6.16 7.78
CA LEU A 521 39.06 -6.73 9.12
C LEU A 521 40.00 -6.08 10.15
N ASP A 522 41.22 -5.74 9.76
CA ASP A 522 42.19 -5.08 10.64
C ASP A 522 41.69 -3.68 11.05
N VAL A 523 41.16 -2.91 10.08
CA VAL A 523 40.55 -1.60 10.33
C VAL A 523 39.27 -1.72 11.18
N ALA A 524 38.45 -2.74 10.93
CA ALA A 524 37.24 -2.97 11.72
C ALA A 524 37.57 -3.34 13.17
N GLN A 525 38.63 -4.14 13.39
CA GLN A 525 39.10 -4.51 14.73
C GLN A 525 39.72 -3.35 15.48
N SER A 526 40.51 -2.50 14.80
CA SER A 526 41.06 -1.30 15.45
C SER A 526 39.95 -0.38 15.92
N PHE A 527 38.90 -0.19 15.10
CA PHE A 527 37.75 0.61 15.48
C PHE A 527 36.95 0.00 16.64
N ASP A 528 36.70 -1.31 16.65
CA ASP A 528 35.99 -1.98 17.76
C ASP A 528 36.79 -1.88 19.07
N ARG A 529 38.12 -1.95 19.00
CA ARG A 529 39.01 -1.72 20.15
C ARG A 529 38.91 -0.29 20.67
N ASP A 530 38.92 0.70 19.78
CA ASP A 530 38.79 2.11 20.17
C ASP A 530 37.42 2.38 20.80
N LEU A 531 36.35 1.78 20.27
CA LEU A 531 34.99 1.91 20.80
C LEU A 531 34.83 1.30 22.21
N LYS A 532 35.60 0.25 22.53
CA LYS A 532 35.61 -0.41 23.85
C LYS A 532 36.51 0.27 24.87
N GLY A 533 37.10 1.42 24.56
CA GLY A 533 37.93 2.21 25.48
C GLY A 533 39.40 2.34 25.07
N GLY A 534 39.77 1.95 23.85
CA GLY A 534 41.12 2.10 23.31
C GLY A 534 42.19 1.27 24.03
N THR A 535 43.45 1.65 23.85
CA THR A 535 44.61 0.96 24.47
C THR A 535 44.60 0.99 26.00
N GLY A 536 43.92 1.97 26.60
CA GLY A 536 43.82 2.10 28.06
C GLY A 536 43.00 0.99 28.74
N TYR A 537 42.02 0.40 28.05
CA TYR A 537 41.22 -0.70 28.60
C TYR A 537 41.99 -2.03 28.61
N GLU A 538 42.82 -2.28 27.59
CA GLU A 538 43.70 -3.46 27.52
C GLU A 538 44.87 -3.36 28.49
N ASP A 539 45.48 -2.18 28.67
CA ASP A 539 46.50 -1.95 29.70
C ASP A 539 45.91 -2.05 31.12
N ALA A 540 44.65 -1.65 31.31
CA ALA A 540 43.93 -1.89 32.56
C ALA A 540 43.67 -3.39 32.79
N MET A 541 43.24 -4.15 31.78
CA MET A 541 43.06 -5.60 31.90
C MET A 541 44.38 -6.36 32.10
N ARG A 542 45.47 -5.95 31.46
CA ARG A 542 46.81 -6.54 31.65
C ARG A 542 47.39 -6.27 33.04
N ASN A 543 47.02 -5.16 33.67
CA ASN A 543 47.42 -4.88 35.06
C ASN A 543 46.57 -5.62 36.11
N TYR A 544 45.48 -6.28 35.70
CA TYR A 544 44.59 -7.04 36.58
C TYR A 544 44.76 -8.57 36.50
N LEU A 545 45.55 -9.07 35.54
CA LEU A 545 45.97 -10.47 35.40
C LEU A 545 47.43 -10.62 35.87
#